data_AF-A0A5Y3MZ52-F1
#
_entry.id   AF-A0A5Y3MZ52-F1
#
_cell.length_a   1.000
_cell.length_b   1.000
_cell.length_c   1.000
_cell.angle_alpha   90.00
_cell.angle_beta   90.00
_cell.angle_gamma   90.00
#
_symmetry.space_group_name_H-M   'P 1'
#
loop_
_entity.id
_entity.type
_entity.pdbx_description
1 polymer ?
#
loop_
_entity_poly.entity_id
_entity_poly.type
_entity_poly.pdbx_seq_one_letter_code
_entity_poly.pdbx_strand_id
1 'polypeptide(L)'
;MRVSEQVLLSSLRQGGCVRSFWRRSARLAGTPSPIVPDGLVLETPGERGDTPLCHVDFAVVQKWLVCDETWTQTVGGTEFGGAVWRLRTDRENTTS
;
A
#
# COMPACT_ATOMS: atom_id res chain seq x y z
N MET A 1 9.46 9.34 11.86
CA MET A 1 10.56 9.36 10.88
C MET A 1 9.94 9.66 9.52
N ARG A 2 10.49 10.60 8.74
CA ARG A 2 10.01 10.89 7.38
C ARG A 2 10.92 10.15 6.40
N VAL A 3 10.35 9.51 5.39
CA VAL A 3 11.12 8.92 4.29
C VAL A 3 11.11 9.89 3.13
N SER A 4 12.28 10.16 2.53
CA SER A 4 12.32 11.09 1.40
C SER A 4 11.63 10.47 0.17
N GLU A 5 10.98 11.31 -0.62
CA GLU A 5 10.31 10.91 -1.87
C GLU A 5 11.28 10.17 -2.81
N GLN A 6 12.54 10.60 -2.86
CA GLN A 6 13.57 9.95 -3.68
C GLN A 6 13.89 8.53 -3.21
N VAL A 7 13.95 8.29 -1.89
CA VAL A 7 14.17 6.95 -1.33
C VAL A 7 12.98 6.05 -1.65
N LEU A 8 11.74 6.54 -1.45
CA LEU A 8 10.52 5.81 -1.79
C LEU A 8 10.51 5.40 -3.27
N LEU A 9 10.73 6.36 -4.17
CA LEU A 9 10.73 6.10 -5.60
C LEU A 9 11.85 5.15 -6.02
N SER A 10 13.02 5.21 -5.38
CA SER A 10 14.11 4.28 -5.66
C SER A 10 13.71 2.84 -5.32
N SER A 11 13.17 2.59 -4.13
CA SER A 11 12.72 1.25 -3.73
C SER A 11 11.59 0.74 -4.62
N LEU A 12 10.61 1.60 -4.94
CA LEU A 12 9.49 1.26 -5.82
C LEU A 12 9.96 0.88 -7.23
N ARG A 13 10.92 1.61 -7.80
CA ARG A 13 11.52 1.30 -9.12
C ARG A 13 12.31 -0.01 -9.12
N GLN A 14 12.85 -0.43 -7.99
CA GLN A 14 13.58 -1.69 -7.84
C GLN A 14 12.64 -2.90 -7.66
N GLY A 15 11.32 -2.69 -7.70
CA GLY A 15 10.32 -3.75 -7.54
C GLY A 15 9.69 -3.79 -6.15
N GLY A 16 10.01 -2.83 -5.28
CA GLY A 16 9.34 -2.65 -4.00
C GLY A 16 7.88 -2.24 -4.15
N CYS A 17 7.14 -2.28 -3.05
CA CYS A 17 5.75 -1.86 -3.00
C CYS A 17 5.42 -1.15 -1.69
N VAL A 18 4.35 -0.36 -1.70
CA VAL A 18 3.74 0.11 -0.45
C VAL A 18 2.62 -0.84 -0.08
N ARG A 19 2.59 -1.33 1.16
CA ARG A 19 1.43 -2.03 1.72
C ARG A 19 0.69 -1.12 2.67
N SER A 20 -0.63 -1.05 2.47
CA SER A 20 -1.54 -0.36 3.37
C SER A 20 -2.34 -1.38 4.17
N PHE A 21 -2.66 -1.05 5.41
CA PHE A 21 -3.39 -1.91 6.33
C PHE A 21 -4.48 -1.12 7.03
N TRP A 22 -5.61 -1.76 7.26
CA TRP A 22 -6.68 -1.26 8.09
C TRP A 22 -7.30 -2.40 8.89
N ARG A 23 -7.95 -2.06 9.99
CA ARG A 23 -8.79 -2.95 10.77
C ARG A 23 -10.10 -2.28 11.12
N ARG A 24 -11.16 -3.07 11.24
CA ARG A 24 -12.45 -2.60 11.74
C ARG A 24 -13.20 -3.74 12.42
N SER A 25 -14.34 -3.43 13.02
CA SER A 25 -15.23 -4.47 13.55
C SER A 25 -15.70 -5.38 12.42
N ALA A 26 -15.68 -6.69 12.62
CA ALA A 26 -16.22 -7.68 11.67
C ALA A 26 -17.71 -7.47 11.36
N ARG A 27 -18.43 -6.73 12.22
CA ARG A 27 -19.83 -6.32 11.98
C ARG A 27 -19.99 -5.42 10.77
N LEU A 28 -18.91 -4.79 10.31
CA LEU A 28 -18.87 -3.91 9.13
C LEU A 28 -18.41 -4.65 7.86
N ALA A 29 -18.19 -5.96 7.92
CA ALA A 29 -17.80 -6.75 6.76
C ALA A 29 -18.82 -6.59 5.62
N GLY A 30 -18.31 -6.46 4.39
CA GLY A 30 -19.13 -6.18 3.19
C GLY A 30 -19.48 -4.70 2.98
N THR A 31 -19.15 -3.80 3.91
CA THR A 31 -19.22 -2.34 3.67
C THR A 31 -17.91 -1.82 3.06
N PRO A 32 -17.92 -0.66 2.36
CA PRO A 32 -16.73 -0.09 1.75
C PRO A 32 -15.56 0.02 2.73
N SER A 33 -14.34 -0.25 2.28
CA SER A 33 -13.14 -0.13 3.10
C SER A 33 -12.91 1.32 3.56
N PRO A 34 -12.21 1.52 4.70
CA PRO A 34 -11.82 2.86 5.13
C PRO A 34 -10.96 3.57 4.06
N ILE A 35 -11.21 4.87 3.88
CA ILE A 35 -10.44 5.71 2.94
C ILE A 35 -9.01 5.89 3.45
N VAL A 36 -8.86 6.06 4.76
CA VAL A 36 -7.57 6.27 5.42
C VAL A 36 -7.11 4.95 6.03
N PRO A 37 -5.97 4.39 5.60
CA PRO A 37 -5.42 3.19 6.22
C PRO A 37 -4.89 3.50 7.62
N ASP A 38 -4.94 2.51 8.51
CA ASP A 38 -4.38 2.57 9.86
C ASP A 38 -2.84 2.51 9.85
N GLY A 39 -2.27 1.83 8.84
CA GLY A 39 -0.83 1.64 8.70
C GLY A 39 -0.39 1.60 7.25
N LEU A 40 0.82 2.07 7.01
CA LEU A 40 1.49 2.05 5.71
C LEU A 40 2.93 1.61 5.92
N VAL A 41 3.43 0.75 5.03
CA VAL A 41 4.85 0.35 5.03
C VAL A 41 5.39 0.28 3.60
N LEU A 42 6.66 0.59 3.44
CA LEU A 42 7.44 0.33 2.23
C LEU A 42 8.16 -1.01 2.39
N GLU A 43 7.89 -1.93 1.48
CA GLU A 43 8.66 -3.16 1.31
C GLU A 43 9.77 -2.90 0.28
N THR A 44 11.02 -3.07 0.68
CA THR A 44 12.19 -2.96 -0.20
C THR A 44 12.67 -4.35 -0.59
N PRO A 45 12.87 -4.64 -1.89
CA PRO A 45 13.37 -5.94 -2.33
C PRO A 45 14.73 -6.27 -1.71
N GLY A 46 14.85 -7.47 -1.13
CA GLY A 46 16.10 -7.94 -0.51
C GLY A 46 16.33 -7.46 0.93
N GLU A 47 15.49 -6.55 1.46
CA GLU A 47 15.51 -6.18 2.87
C GLU A 47 14.58 -7.10 3.69
N ARG A 48 14.98 -7.45 4.91
CA ARG A 48 14.18 -8.29 5.81
C ARG A 48 13.12 -7.51 6.60
N GLY A 49 13.13 -6.19 6.51
CA GLY A 49 12.28 -5.31 7.30
C GLY A 49 11.48 -4.37 6.40
N ASP A 50 10.23 -4.18 6.78
CA ASP A 50 9.37 -3.16 6.19
C ASP A 50 9.66 -1.80 6.84
N THR A 51 9.73 -0.74 6.04
CA THR A 51 9.91 0.63 6.55
C THR A 51 8.54 1.27 6.81
N PRO A 52 8.18 1.62 8.06
CA PRO A 52 6.92 2.29 8.33
C PRO A 52 6.86 3.66 7.65
N LEU A 53 5.72 3.95 7.04
CA LEU A 53 5.43 5.23 6.39
C LEU A 53 4.33 5.97 7.15
N CYS A 54 4.41 7.30 7.19
CA CYS A 54 3.25 8.11 7.55
C CYS A 54 2.39 8.42 6.32
N HIS A 55 1.17 8.90 6.53
CA HIS A 55 0.25 9.29 5.44
C HIS A 55 0.86 10.33 4.49
N VAL A 56 1.71 11.23 4.99
CA VAL A 56 2.36 12.24 4.16
C VAL A 56 3.41 11.61 3.23
N ASP A 57 4.17 10.62 3.70
CA ASP A 57 5.14 9.89 2.88
C ASP A 57 4.44 9.14 1.73
N PHE A 58 3.28 8.55 2.01
CA PHE A 58 2.48 7.89 0.98
C PHE A 58 1.84 8.88 0.00
N ALA A 59 1.27 9.98 0.50
CA ALA A 59 0.57 10.97 -0.32
C ALA A 59 1.47 11.59 -1.41
N VAL A 60 2.76 11.81 -1.11
CA VAL A 60 3.69 12.39 -2.11
C VAL A 60 3.92 11.45 -3.29
N VAL A 61 3.95 10.13 -3.06
CA VAL A 61 4.18 9.12 -4.11
C VAL A 61 2.91 8.56 -4.76
N GLN A 62 1.75 8.72 -4.12
CA GLN A 62 0.48 8.09 -4.52
C GLN A 62 0.11 8.34 -5.99
N LYS A 63 0.42 9.51 -6.53
CA LYS A 63 0.14 9.87 -7.94
C LYS A 63 0.83 8.97 -8.97
N TRP A 64 1.91 8.28 -8.58
CA TRP A 64 2.63 7.33 -9.44
C TRP A 64 2.29 5.87 -9.15
N LEU A 65 1.40 5.61 -8.21
CA LEU A 65 1.05 4.26 -7.80
C LEU A 65 -0.25 3.80 -8.47
N VAL A 66 -0.37 2.48 -8.59
CA VAL A 66 -1.59 1.76 -8.89
C VAL A 66 -1.87 0.78 -7.74
N CYS A 67 -3.14 0.63 -7.38
CA CYS A 67 -3.57 -0.42 -6.47
C CYS A 67 -3.54 -1.75 -7.24
N ASP A 68 -2.53 -2.56 -6.97
CA ASP A 68 -2.26 -3.82 -7.66
C ASP A 68 -3.13 -4.95 -7.10
N GLU A 69 -3.28 -4.99 -5.78
CA GLU A 69 -4.04 -6.01 -5.07
C GLU A 69 -4.77 -5.40 -3.87
N THR A 70 -5.96 -5.91 -3.57
CA THR A 70 -6.65 -5.65 -2.29
C THR A 70 -6.99 -6.97 -1.63
N TRP A 71 -6.97 -7.00 -0.30
CA TRP A 71 -7.31 -8.19 0.45
C TRP A 71 -8.09 -7.83 1.71
N THR A 72 -8.90 -8.78 2.17
CA THR A 72 -9.60 -8.72 3.46
C THR A 72 -9.57 -10.08 4.13
N GLN A 73 -9.52 -10.09 5.45
CA GLN A 73 -9.58 -11.30 6.27
C GLN A 73 -10.26 -10.99 7.61
N THR A 74 -11.24 -11.79 7.98
CA THR A 74 -11.87 -11.69 9.30
C THR A 74 -11.25 -12.71 10.26
N VAL A 75 -10.77 -12.25 11.41
CA VAL A 75 -10.25 -13.08 12.50
C VAL A 75 -10.98 -12.70 13.80
N GLY A 76 -11.83 -13.61 14.28
CA GLY A 76 -12.70 -13.34 15.43
C GLY A 76 -13.64 -12.16 15.17
N GLY A 77 -13.66 -11.20 16.10
CA GLY A 77 -14.51 -9.99 16.00
C GLY A 77 -13.94 -8.87 15.13
N THR A 78 -12.79 -9.07 14.48
CA THR A 78 -12.08 -8.03 13.72
C THR A 78 -11.92 -8.42 12.27
N GLU A 79 -12.25 -7.50 11.36
CA GLU A 79 -11.91 -7.59 9.95
C GLU A 79 -10.65 -6.77 9.70
N PHE A 80 -9.66 -7.39 9.08
CA PHE A 80 -8.45 -6.78 8.59
C PHE A 80 -8.54 -6.66 7.08
N GLY A 81 -7.86 -5.68 6.53
CA GLY A 81 -7.64 -5.62 5.10
C GLY A 81 -6.54 -4.66 4.75
N GLY A 82 -6.32 -4.54 3.45
CA GLY A 82 -5.23 -3.77 2.94
C GLY A 82 -5.18 -3.74 1.44
N ALA A 83 -4.17 -3.05 0.94
CA ALA A 83 -3.88 -2.96 -0.48
C ALA A 83 -2.37 -2.92 -0.71
N VAL A 84 -1.96 -3.51 -1.83
CA VAL A 84 -0.60 -3.46 -2.36
C VAL A 84 -0.57 -2.38 -3.45
N TRP A 85 0.32 -1.42 -3.28
CA TRP A 85 0.49 -0.29 -4.20
C TRP A 85 1.84 -0.40 -4.89
N ARG A 86 1.83 -0.51 -6.22
CA ARG A 86 3.03 -0.61 -7.04
C ARG A 86 3.19 0.60 -7.93
N LEU A 87 4.42 0.86 -8.36
CA LEU A 87 4.68 1.90 -9.35
C LEU A 87 3.92 1.56 -10.64
N ARG A 88 3.23 2.55 -11.21
CA ARG A 88 2.63 2.41 -12.54
C ARG A 88 3.72 2.06 -13.55
N THR A 89 3.55 0.96 -14.26
CA THR A 89 4.37 0.65 -15.43
C THR A 89 3.73 1.35 -16.63
N ASP A 90 4.53 1.93 -17.52
CA ASP A 90 4.06 2.55 -18.78
C ASP A 90 3.57 1.51 -19.82
N ARG A 91 3.27 0.29 -19.35
CA ARG A 91 2.96 -0.86 -20.19
C ARG A 91 1.44 -1.05 -20.35
N GLU A 92 0.72 0.05 -20.53
CA GLU A 92 -0.70 0.06 -20.91
C GLU A 92 -0.94 0.73 -22.28
N ASN A 93 0.11 0.98 -23.06
CA ASN A 93 0.02 1.48 -24.45
C ASN A 93 0.59 0.50 -25.49
N THR A 94 0.26 -0.78 -25.40
CA THR A 94 0.36 -1.67 -26.56
C THR A 94 -0.69 -2.76 -26.44
N THR A 95 -1.88 -2.52 -26.98
CA THR A 95 -2.66 -3.44 -27.85
C THR A 95 -4.03 -2.80 -28.10
N SER A 96 -4.20 -2.20 -29.29
CA SER A 96 -5.31 -2.39 -30.23
C SER A 96 -5.27 -1.33 -31.32
#